data_AF-A0A6A8ATW7-F1
#
_entry.id   AF-A0A6A8ATW7-F1
#
_cell.length_a   1.000
_cell.length_b   1.000
_cell.length_c   1.000
_cell.angle_alpha   90.00
_cell.angle_beta   90.00
_cell.angle_gamma   90.00
#
_symmetry.space_group_name_H-M   'P 1'
#
loop_
_entity.id
_entity.type
_entity.pdbx_description
1 polymer ?
#
loop_
_entity_poly.entity_id
_entity_poly.type
_entity_poly.pdbx_seq_one_letter_code
_entity_poly.pdbx_strand_id
1 'polypeptide(L)'
;MERGFLSRTSGEAARMLLWAAVVCLSMLPHIQTANELMTNIALRTGAYSFIERFMVPSMTRMVASILLNVFGVKTSSVGGSIFVFTETLPYELNLSWNCLGWQSLVLLAFTLVTILQGSHSRGSKLKCAVIGLQGVLVVNLLRIVTSALLLLKMGYGPAIAFHDNLSLVLTLAWLVAFWIIANTFILEPKRAPEKSLGEWLRGLRLSSLLPDFILGKRGIGLSMMAMILVMTALGGVAILSVKAKGGGEQTILSFEGLDTPVTVNGVSTTRILTLPAYTDLDISARVDTYSGGFWPGWVDMWDFYLYGPLEEGYSIQGSLRYIVWLHLGSFPSGKTKYKTYVNFTIFDVDEYGASTEVNTDVFSIYLRGNAKKFTYTGSSISEYIFDAGHTIRLRISIYDGYCLDYILEYDSESRHSYLDLPGMVVPERLTWLLLPLTFIHPFFVNRRRRNNGYHIRESTKQARFS
;
A
#
# COMPACT_ATOMS: atom_id res chain seq x y z
N MET A 1 48.87 19.43 11.12
CA MET A 1 48.58 18.90 9.76
C MET A 1 47.42 17.88 9.73
N GLU A 2 47.08 17.21 10.84
CA GLU A 2 46.01 16.18 10.87
C GLU A 2 44.55 16.70 10.86
N ARG A 3 44.27 17.94 11.30
CA ARG A 3 42.90 18.48 11.30
C ARG A 3 42.35 18.76 9.89
N GLY A 4 43.21 18.95 8.90
CA GLY A 4 42.81 19.19 7.50
C GLY A 4 42.35 17.93 6.76
N PHE A 5 42.86 16.76 7.14
CA PHE A 5 42.57 15.48 6.47
C PHE A 5 41.20 14.90 6.87
N LEU A 6 40.79 15.10 8.12
CA LEU A 6 39.48 14.62 8.62
C LEU A 6 38.29 15.46 8.11
N SER A 7 38.46 16.76 7.87
CA SER A 7 37.39 17.61 7.31
C SER A 7 37.13 17.38 5.81
N ARG A 8 38.17 16.97 5.08
CA ARG A 8 38.09 16.75 3.63
C ARG A 8 37.42 15.41 3.30
N THR A 9 37.67 14.39 4.12
CA THR A 9 37.09 13.05 3.98
C THR A 9 35.60 13.01 4.35
N SER A 10 35.15 13.78 5.35
CA SER A 10 33.73 13.90 5.69
C SER A 10 32.92 14.64 4.60
N GLY A 11 33.52 15.66 3.97
CA GLY A 11 32.89 16.40 2.87
C GLY A 11 32.77 15.59 1.58
N GLU A 12 33.76 14.75 1.28
CA GLU A 12 33.71 13.82 0.14
C GLU A 12 32.71 12.68 0.37
N ALA A 13 32.64 12.13 1.59
CA ALA A 13 31.63 11.13 1.95
C ALA A 13 30.21 11.70 1.89
N ALA A 14 29.99 12.91 2.40
CA ALA A 14 28.69 13.59 2.32
C ALA A 14 28.28 13.90 0.87
N ARG A 15 29.23 14.36 0.04
CA ARG A 15 28.98 14.58 -1.39
C ARG A 15 28.67 13.27 -2.13
N MET A 16 29.36 12.18 -1.80
CA MET A 16 29.09 10.87 -2.40
C MET A 16 27.72 10.32 -1.99
N LEU A 17 27.32 10.50 -0.73
CA LEU A 17 25.98 10.15 -0.26
C LEU A 17 24.90 10.98 -0.96
N LEU A 18 25.13 12.28 -1.14
CA LEU A 18 24.23 13.17 -1.90
C LEU A 18 24.10 12.74 -3.36
N TRP A 19 25.22 12.44 -4.03
CA TRP A 19 25.19 11.97 -5.42
C TRP A 19 24.50 10.62 -5.56
N ALA A 20 24.76 9.68 -4.64
CA ALA A 20 24.07 8.41 -4.61
C ALA A 20 22.56 8.61 -4.39
N ALA A 21 22.17 9.49 -3.47
CA ALA A 21 20.78 9.83 -3.24
C ALA A 21 20.11 10.43 -4.49
N VAL A 22 20.72 11.42 -5.14
CA VAL A 22 20.19 12.06 -6.36
C VAL A 22 20.00 11.06 -7.51
N VAL A 23 21.01 10.24 -7.75
CA VAL A 23 20.98 9.24 -8.82
C VAL A 23 19.84 8.25 -8.61
N CYS A 24 19.60 7.86 -7.37
CA CYS A 24 18.60 6.84 -7.08
C CYS A 24 17.18 7.40 -6.90
N LEU A 25 17.06 8.63 -6.39
CA LEU A 25 15.85 9.45 -6.51
C LEU A 25 15.42 9.59 -7.98
N SER A 26 16.37 9.72 -8.90
CA SER A 26 16.08 9.85 -10.34
C SER A 26 15.67 8.52 -10.99
N MET A 27 16.06 7.38 -10.43
CA MET A 27 15.73 6.04 -10.96
C MET A 27 14.41 5.47 -10.44
N LEU A 28 13.84 6.06 -9.39
CA LEU A 28 12.54 5.71 -8.82
C LEU A 28 11.40 5.49 -9.84
N PRO A 29 11.06 6.48 -10.69
CA PRO A 29 9.93 6.33 -11.61
C PRO A 29 10.15 5.19 -12.61
N HIS A 30 11.41 4.89 -12.94
CA HIS A 30 11.78 3.80 -13.85
C HIS A 30 11.57 2.43 -13.20
N ILE A 31 11.87 2.31 -11.90
CA ILE A 31 11.65 1.08 -11.13
C ILE A 31 10.15 0.82 -10.98
N GLN A 32 9.35 1.85 -10.69
CA GLN A 32 7.89 1.75 -10.62
C GLN A 32 7.30 1.33 -11.97
N THR A 33 7.71 1.99 -13.05
CA THR A 33 7.27 1.65 -14.41
C THR A 33 7.64 0.20 -14.78
N ALA A 34 8.85 -0.24 -14.45
CA ALA A 34 9.27 -1.63 -14.69
C ALA A 34 8.43 -2.61 -13.87
N ASN A 35 8.10 -2.26 -12.62
CA ASN A 35 7.29 -3.10 -11.75
C ASN A 35 5.85 -3.23 -12.25
N GLU A 36 5.22 -2.12 -12.63
CA GLU A 36 3.90 -2.08 -13.23
C GLU A 36 3.88 -2.85 -14.56
N LEU A 37 4.92 -2.70 -15.38
CA LEU A 37 5.05 -3.44 -16.63
C LEU A 37 5.10 -4.96 -16.38
N MET A 38 5.94 -5.42 -15.46
CA MET A 38 6.04 -6.85 -15.15
C MET A 38 4.74 -7.39 -14.53
N THR A 39 4.08 -6.60 -13.68
CA THR A 39 2.77 -6.94 -13.10
C THR A 39 1.72 -7.08 -14.21
N ASN A 40 1.67 -6.12 -15.14
CA ASN A 40 0.77 -6.17 -16.30
C ASN A 40 1.06 -7.38 -17.22
N ILE A 41 2.34 -7.73 -17.42
CA ILE A 41 2.71 -8.93 -18.17
C ILE A 41 2.22 -10.19 -17.45
N ALA A 42 2.42 -10.29 -16.13
CA ALA A 42 1.95 -11.43 -15.33
C ALA A 42 0.42 -11.57 -15.39
N LEU A 43 -0.31 -10.46 -15.33
CA LEU A 43 -1.77 -10.42 -15.47
C LEU A 43 -2.21 -10.88 -16.87
N ARG A 44 -1.60 -10.34 -17.93
CA ARG A 44 -1.95 -10.67 -19.33
C ARG A 44 -1.61 -12.11 -19.71
N THR A 45 -0.53 -12.67 -19.17
CA THR A 45 -0.10 -14.04 -19.45
C THR A 45 -0.84 -15.08 -18.59
N GLY A 46 -1.62 -14.64 -17.59
CA GLY A 46 -2.27 -15.53 -16.63
C GLY A 46 -1.31 -16.20 -15.65
N ALA A 47 -0.02 -15.83 -15.64
CA ALA A 47 0.99 -16.42 -14.76
C ALA A 47 0.67 -16.21 -13.27
N TYR A 48 -0.05 -15.12 -12.94
CA TYR A 48 -0.51 -14.85 -11.58
C TYR A 48 -1.41 -15.97 -11.03
N SER A 49 -2.26 -16.58 -11.88
CA SER A 49 -3.21 -17.62 -11.47
C SER A 49 -2.51 -18.88 -10.93
N PHE A 50 -1.31 -19.19 -11.43
CA PHE A 50 -0.50 -20.29 -10.91
C PHE A 50 0.01 -19.99 -9.50
N ILE A 51 0.55 -18.79 -9.30
CA ILE A 51 1.05 -18.33 -8.00
C ILE A 51 -0.10 -18.29 -6.99
N GLU A 52 -1.24 -17.73 -7.40
CA GLU A 52 -2.45 -17.59 -6.59
C GLU A 52 -3.08 -18.93 -6.21
N ARG A 53 -3.10 -19.90 -7.13
CA ARG A 53 -3.72 -21.21 -6.85
C ARG A 53 -2.86 -22.12 -5.97
N PHE A 54 -1.54 -22.08 -6.14
CA PHE A 54 -0.64 -23.05 -5.50
C PHE A 54 0.17 -22.47 -4.34
N MET A 55 0.69 -21.25 -4.50
CA MET A 55 1.64 -20.68 -3.54
C MET A 55 0.92 -19.88 -2.45
N VAL A 56 -0.09 -19.09 -2.83
CA VAL A 56 -0.82 -18.23 -1.88
C VAL A 56 -1.41 -19.04 -0.72
N PRO A 57 -2.18 -20.14 -0.92
CA PRO A 57 -2.80 -20.85 0.21
C PRO A 57 -1.78 -21.45 1.17
N SER A 58 -0.62 -21.88 0.65
CA SER A 58 0.45 -22.42 1.48
C SER A 58 1.08 -21.33 2.35
N MET A 59 1.32 -20.14 1.79
CA MET A 59 1.84 -19.00 2.53
C MET A 59 0.83 -18.48 3.56
N THR A 60 -0.44 -18.36 3.19
CA THR A 60 -1.53 -17.95 4.07
C THR A 60 -1.60 -18.83 5.33
N ARG A 61 -1.50 -20.16 5.17
CA ARG A 61 -1.45 -21.09 6.32
C ARG A 61 -0.22 -20.87 7.20
N MET A 62 0.95 -20.62 6.61
CA MET A 62 2.18 -20.35 7.37
C MET A 62 2.06 -19.06 8.17
N VAL A 63 1.58 -17.97 7.55
CA VAL A 63 1.39 -16.68 8.22
C VAL A 63 0.36 -16.81 9.34
N ALA A 64 -0.79 -17.43 9.09
CA ALA A 64 -1.80 -17.68 10.13
C ALA A 64 -1.22 -18.51 11.29
N SER A 65 -0.46 -19.57 10.98
CA SER A 65 0.21 -20.39 12.00
C SER A 65 1.23 -19.61 12.82
N ILE A 66 1.97 -18.68 12.21
CA ILE A 66 2.92 -17.82 12.94
C ILE A 66 2.16 -16.84 13.83
N LEU A 67 1.13 -16.18 13.30
CA LEU A 67 0.29 -15.25 14.07
C LEU A 67 -0.32 -15.94 15.29
N LEU A 68 -0.84 -17.15 15.12
CA LEU A 68 -1.41 -17.95 16.20
C LEU A 68 -0.38 -18.43 17.22
N ASN A 69 0.65 -19.17 16.76
CA ASN A 69 1.53 -19.90 17.67
C ASN A 69 2.66 -19.05 18.25
N VAL A 70 3.08 -17.98 17.55
CA VAL A 70 4.18 -17.11 18.00
C VAL A 70 3.66 -15.85 18.68
N PHE A 71 2.60 -15.25 18.14
CA PHE A 71 2.09 -13.96 18.62
C PHE A 71 0.77 -14.06 19.39
N GLY A 72 0.17 -15.26 19.51
CA GLY A 72 -1.06 -15.49 20.26
C GLY A 72 -2.32 -14.90 19.60
N VAL A 73 -2.24 -14.51 18.33
CA VAL A 73 -3.36 -13.92 17.60
C VAL A 73 -4.25 -15.05 17.10
N LYS A 74 -5.50 -15.12 17.59
CA LYS A 74 -6.46 -16.14 17.15
C LYS A 74 -6.75 -15.96 15.67
N THR A 75 -6.30 -16.91 14.85
CA THR A 75 -6.49 -16.86 13.40
C THR A 75 -6.96 -18.19 12.83
N SER A 76 -7.67 -18.13 11.71
CA SER A 76 -7.99 -19.26 10.84
C SER A 76 -7.62 -18.89 9.40
N SER A 77 -7.28 -19.86 8.57
CA SER A 77 -6.92 -19.62 7.17
C SER A 77 -7.77 -20.47 6.23
N VAL A 78 -8.37 -19.84 5.23
CA VAL A 78 -9.12 -20.52 4.16
C VAL A 78 -8.71 -19.92 2.82
N GLY A 79 -8.21 -20.76 1.91
CA GLY A 79 -7.71 -20.28 0.62
C GLY A 79 -6.58 -19.26 0.80
N GLY A 80 -6.72 -18.08 0.18
CA GLY A 80 -5.79 -16.96 0.33
C GLY A 80 -6.05 -16.05 1.53
N SER A 81 -7.13 -16.28 2.27
CA SER A 81 -7.58 -15.40 3.34
C SER A 81 -7.20 -15.90 4.72
N ILE A 82 -6.82 -14.99 5.61
CA ILE A 82 -6.59 -15.21 7.04
C ILE A 82 -7.66 -14.45 7.82
N PHE A 83 -8.51 -15.17 8.51
CA PHE A 83 -9.50 -14.60 9.42
C PHE A 83 -8.88 -14.42 10.80
N VAL A 84 -8.84 -13.19 11.29
CA VAL A 84 -8.35 -12.83 12.62
C VAL A 84 -9.55 -12.61 13.53
N PHE A 85 -9.68 -13.40 14.59
CA PHE A 85 -10.78 -13.28 15.53
C PHE A 85 -10.43 -12.25 16.60
N THR A 86 -11.06 -11.07 16.52
CA THR A 86 -11.01 -10.03 17.56
C THR A 86 -12.22 -10.15 18.50
N GLU A 87 -12.30 -9.33 19.55
CA GLU A 87 -13.40 -9.38 20.53
C GLU A 87 -14.76 -8.95 19.97
N THR A 88 -14.79 -8.29 18.80
CA THR A 88 -16.01 -7.78 18.17
C THR A 88 -16.43 -8.62 16.97
N LEU A 89 -15.67 -8.57 15.87
CA LEU A 89 -15.94 -9.28 14.61
C LEU A 89 -14.63 -9.83 13.99
N PRO A 90 -14.70 -10.95 13.25
CA PRO A 90 -13.54 -11.50 12.57
C PRO A 90 -13.11 -10.59 11.41
N TYR A 91 -11.84 -10.21 11.41
CA TYR A 91 -11.21 -9.38 10.40
C TYR A 91 -10.53 -10.25 9.33
N GLU A 92 -10.84 -10.04 8.04
CA GLU A 92 -10.25 -10.81 6.95
C GLU A 92 -9.00 -10.13 6.38
N LEU A 93 -7.88 -10.86 6.41
CA LEU A 93 -6.63 -10.52 5.74
C LEU A 93 -6.49 -11.35 4.47
N ASN A 94 -6.77 -10.75 3.31
CA ASN A 94 -6.58 -11.41 2.03
C ASN A 94 -5.12 -11.28 1.55
N LEU A 95 -4.41 -12.39 1.41
CA LEU A 95 -3.09 -12.42 0.77
C LEU A 95 -3.25 -12.61 -0.74
N SER A 96 -2.94 -11.58 -1.51
CA SER A 96 -2.85 -11.69 -2.97
C SER A 96 -1.52 -12.28 -3.43
N TRP A 97 -1.46 -12.70 -4.71
CA TRP A 97 -0.24 -13.17 -5.36
C TRP A 97 0.92 -12.16 -5.33
N ASN A 98 0.61 -10.86 -5.25
CA ASN A 98 1.60 -9.79 -5.15
C ASN A 98 2.27 -9.77 -3.75
N CYS A 99 1.52 -10.14 -2.71
CA CYS A 99 2.00 -10.21 -1.33
C CYS A 99 3.00 -11.35 -1.08
N LEU A 100 3.12 -12.33 -1.99
CA LEU A 100 4.13 -13.40 -1.90
C LEU A 100 5.55 -12.92 -2.16
N GLY A 101 5.71 -11.72 -2.71
CA GLY A 101 7.01 -11.16 -3.04
C GLY A 101 7.68 -11.85 -4.23
N TRP A 102 6.92 -12.23 -5.26
CA TRP A 102 7.48 -12.83 -6.49
C TRP A 102 8.58 -11.95 -7.13
N GLN A 103 8.51 -10.62 -6.97
CA GLN A 103 9.57 -9.68 -7.37
C GLN A 103 10.92 -10.01 -6.70
N SER A 104 10.92 -10.37 -5.42
CA SER A 104 12.14 -10.75 -4.70
C SER A 104 12.75 -12.06 -5.22
N LEU A 105 11.93 -12.97 -5.76
CA LEU A 105 12.42 -14.18 -6.44
C LEU A 105 13.08 -13.84 -7.78
N VAL A 106 12.52 -12.89 -8.52
CA VAL A 106 13.14 -12.39 -9.76
C VAL A 106 14.49 -11.72 -9.46
N LEU A 107 14.54 -10.86 -8.44
CA LEU A 107 15.79 -10.25 -8.00
C LEU A 107 16.83 -11.29 -7.56
N LEU A 108 16.41 -12.29 -6.77
CA LEU A 108 17.26 -13.41 -6.40
C LEU A 108 17.76 -14.17 -7.63
N ALA A 109 16.93 -14.41 -8.64
CA ALA A 109 17.34 -15.10 -9.86
C ALA A 109 18.45 -14.33 -10.58
N PHE A 110 18.32 -13.00 -10.71
CA PHE A 110 19.41 -12.16 -11.24
C PHE A 110 20.67 -12.24 -10.38
N THR A 111 20.54 -12.16 -9.05
CA THR A 111 21.67 -12.32 -8.12
C THR A 111 22.34 -13.70 -8.25
N LEU A 112 21.58 -14.77 -8.45
CA LEU A 112 22.12 -16.11 -8.64
C LEU A 112 22.85 -16.23 -9.99
N VAL A 113 22.29 -15.66 -11.06
CA VAL A 113 22.95 -15.63 -12.37
C VAL A 113 24.29 -14.92 -12.28
N THR A 114 24.39 -13.82 -11.54
CA THR A 114 25.67 -13.08 -11.40
C THR A 114 26.65 -13.80 -10.48
N ILE A 115 26.20 -14.27 -9.31
CA ILE A 115 27.10 -14.86 -8.31
C ILE A 115 27.64 -16.24 -8.75
N LEU A 116 26.87 -16.99 -9.53
CA LEU A 116 27.24 -18.35 -9.95
C LEU A 116 28.10 -18.39 -11.22
N GLN A 117 28.41 -17.25 -11.85
CA GLN A 117 29.22 -17.16 -13.08
C GLN A 117 30.69 -17.60 -12.90
N GLY A 118 31.17 -17.80 -11.66
CA GLY A 118 32.51 -18.32 -11.37
C GLY A 118 32.68 -19.84 -11.50
N SER A 119 33.95 -20.28 -11.50
CA SER A 119 34.33 -21.70 -11.44
C SER A 119 34.18 -22.27 -10.03
N HIS A 120 32.94 -22.39 -9.57
CA HIS A 120 32.59 -23.01 -8.28
C HIS A 120 32.19 -24.48 -8.43
N SER A 121 32.27 -25.25 -7.34
CA SER A 121 31.82 -26.65 -7.31
C SER A 121 30.29 -26.74 -7.47
N ARG A 122 29.78 -27.75 -8.19
CA ARG A 122 28.33 -27.91 -8.45
C ARG A 122 27.51 -28.01 -7.15
N GLY A 123 28.03 -28.70 -6.14
CA GLY A 123 27.38 -28.82 -4.83
C GLY A 123 27.28 -27.49 -4.09
N SER A 124 28.33 -26.66 -4.14
CA SER A 124 28.33 -25.33 -3.54
C SER A 124 27.37 -24.36 -4.26
N LYS A 125 27.29 -24.43 -5.60
CA LYS A 125 26.31 -23.66 -6.38
C LYS A 125 24.86 -24.01 -5.99
N LEU A 126 24.55 -25.30 -5.83
CA LEU A 126 23.23 -25.75 -5.41
C LEU A 126 22.90 -25.29 -3.98
N LYS A 127 23.83 -25.45 -3.03
CA LYS A 127 23.65 -24.95 -1.65
C LYS A 127 23.39 -23.44 -1.63
N CYS A 128 24.14 -22.68 -2.42
CA CYS A 128 23.95 -21.23 -2.57
C CYS A 128 22.55 -20.89 -3.06
N ALA A 129 22.05 -21.58 -4.10
CA ALA A 129 20.71 -21.35 -4.62
C ALA A 129 19.61 -21.68 -3.59
N VAL A 130 19.72 -22.81 -2.88
CA VAL A 130 18.75 -23.21 -1.86
C VAL A 130 18.71 -22.23 -0.70
N ILE A 131 19.88 -21.80 -0.18
CA ILE A 131 19.95 -20.82 0.91
C ILE A 131 19.37 -19.48 0.49
N GLY A 132 19.66 -19.03 -0.74
CA GLY A 132 19.08 -17.80 -1.28
C GLY A 132 17.56 -17.86 -1.34
N LEU A 133 17.01 -18.97 -1.83
CA LEU A 133 15.57 -19.19 -1.93
C LEU A 133 14.90 -19.24 -0.55
N GLN A 134 15.49 -19.97 0.39
CA GLN A 134 15.00 -20.05 1.77
C GLN A 134 15.00 -18.68 2.45
N GLY A 135 16.05 -17.89 2.27
CA GLY A 135 16.10 -16.57 2.89
C GLY A 135 15.10 -15.59 2.28
N VAL A 136 14.86 -15.65 0.97
CA VAL A 136 13.76 -14.87 0.35
C VAL A 136 12.41 -15.27 0.93
N LEU A 137 12.15 -16.57 1.10
CA LEU A 137 10.92 -17.06 1.74
C LEU A 137 10.78 -16.51 3.17
N VAL A 138 11.84 -16.58 3.97
CA VAL A 138 11.84 -16.08 5.37
C VAL A 138 11.61 -14.58 5.43
N VAL A 139 12.27 -13.80 4.58
CA VAL A 139 12.11 -12.34 4.53
C VAL A 139 10.69 -11.96 4.13
N ASN A 140 10.10 -12.65 3.15
CA ASN A 140 8.71 -12.41 2.75
C ASN A 140 7.71 -12.81 3.84
N LEU A 141 7.94 -13.92 4.54
CA LEU A 141 7.13 -14.30 5.70
C LEU A 141 7.20 -13.24 6.80
N LEU A 142 8.41 -12.79 7.14
CA LEU A 142 8.63 -11.74 8.15
C LEU A 142 7.93 -10.45 7.74
N ARG A 143 8.01 -10.06 6.47
CA ARG A 143 7.31 -8.91 5.92
C ARG A 143 5.80 -9.03 6.16
N ILE A 144 5.17 -10.10 5.68
CA ILE A 144 3.72 -10.26 5.74
C ILE A 144 3.24 -10.31 7.20
N VAL A 145 3.92 -11.08 8.06
CA VAL A 145 3.58 -11.17 9.49
C VAL A 145 3.72 -9.81 10.17
N THR A 146 4.78 -9.06 9.88
CA THR A 146 4.98 -7.73 10.46
C THR A 146 3.91 -6.75 9.99
N SER A 147 3.57 -6.75 8.69
CA SER A 147 2.45 -5.95 8.15
C SER A 147 1.14 -6.28 8.85
N ALA A 148 0.82 -7.56 9.03
CA ALA A 148 -0.40 -7.98 9.71
C ALA A 148 -0.41 -7.55 11.19
N LEU A 149 0.71 -7.67 11.90
CA LEU A 149 0.82 -7.23 13.30
C LEU A 149 0.71 -5.71 13.45
N LEU A 150 1.30 -4.95 12.51
CA LEU A 150 1.17 -3.50 12.47
C LEU A 150 -0.29 -3.10 12.24
N LEU A 151 -0.98 -3.79 11.33
CA LEU A 151 -2.39 -3.54 11.06
C LEU A 151 -3.24 -3.75 12.31
N LEU A 152 -3.04 -4.88 13.00
CA LEU A 152 -3.81 -5.23 14.20
C LEU A 152 -3.52 -4.33 15.41
N LYS A 153 -2.35 -3.69 15.47
CA LYS A 153 -1.93 -2.87 16.64
C LYS A 153 -1.96 -1.37 16.41
N MET A 154 -1.73 -0.94 15.18
CA MET A 154 -1.50 0.47 14.81
C MET A 154 -2.41 0.94 13.68
N GLY A 155 -3.29 0.07 13.17
CA GLY A 155 -4.22 0.39 12.09
C GLY A 155 -3.59 0.36 10.69
N TYR A 156 -4.41 0.73 9.71
CA TYR A 156 -4.09 0.56 8.28
C TYR A 156 -2.89 1.40 7.82
N GLY A 157 -2.84 2.68 8.18
CA GLY A 157 -1.79 3.61 7.75
C GLY A 157 -0.35 3.10 7.99
N PRO A 158 0.04 2.76 9.24
CA PRO A 158 1.38 2.23 9.51
C PRO A 158 1.66 0.88 8.84
N ALA A 159 0.63 0.04 8.71
CA ALA A 159 0.76 -1.27 8.08
C ALA A 159 1.04 -1.18 6.58
N ILE A 160 0.29 -0.33 5.87
CA ILE A 160 0.48 -0.11 4.44
C ILE A 160 1.79 0.62 4.17
N ALA A 161 2.17 1.58 5.01
CA ALA A 161 3.46 2.25 4.89
C ALA A 161 4.64 1.27 5.05
N PHE A 162 4.58 0.33 5.99
CA PHE A 162 5.58 -0.73 6.10
C PHE A 162 5.55 -1.67 4.90
N HIS A 163 4.35 -2.09 4.49
CA HIS A 163 4.14 -3.02 3.39
C HIS A 163 4.67 -2.50 2.06
N ASP A 164 4.42 -1.23 1.74
CA ASP A 164 4.76 -0.62 0.46
C ASP A 164 6.20 -0.07 0.43
N ASN A 165 6.71 0.43 1.56
CA ASN A 165 7.98 1.16 1.60
C ASN A 165 9.13 0.35 2.22
N LEU A 166 8.92 -0.20 3.42
CA LEU A 166 10.02 -0.80 4.18
C LEU A 166 10.33 -2.24 3.74
N SER A 167 9.36 -2.90 3.09
CA SER A 167 9.50 -4.23 2.53
C SER A 167 10.61 -4.36 1.47
N LEU A 168 10.75 -3.34 0.62
CA LEU A 168 11.76 -3.31 -0.43
C LEU A 168 13.15 -3.17 0.19
N VAL A 169 13.30 -2.26 1.15
CA VAL A 169 14.55 -2.06 1.90
C VAL A 169 14.99 -3.36 2.57
N LEU A 170 14.07 -4.07 3.22
CA LEU A 170 14.35 -5.36 3.87
C LEU A 170 14.83 -6.42 2.86
N THR A 171 14.17 -6.51 1.70
CA THR A 171 14.54 -7.44 0.62
C THR A 171 15.93 -7.16 0.08
N LEU A 172 16.28 -5.88 -0.11
CA LEU A 172 17.58 -5.49 -0.65
C LEU A 172 18.70 -5.67 0.38
N ALA A 173 18.43 -5.35 1.64
CA ALA A 173 19.35 -5.65 2.74
C ALA A 173 19.65 -7.15 2.81
N TRP A 174 18.62 -7.99 2.65
CA TRP A 174 18.79 -9.44 2.54
C TRP A 174 19.64 -9.84 1.33
N LEU A 175 19.38 -9.31 0.13
CA LEU A 175 20.17 -9.66 -1.05
C LEU A 175 21.65 -9.26 -0.93
N VAL A 176 21.93 -8.09 -0.34
CA VAL A 176 23.31 -7.67 -0.02
C VAL A 176 23.95 -8.66 0.97
N ALA A 177 23.25 -8.96 2.07
CA ALA A 177 23.75 -9.88 3.09
C ALA A 177 23.98 -11.29 2.51
N PHE A 178 23.01 -11.82 1.77
CA PHE A 178 23.08 -13.09 1.08
C PHE A 178 24.29 -13.14 0.14
N TRP A 179 24.52 -12.08 -0.64
CA TRP A 179 25.64 -12.04 -1.57
C TRP A 179 27.00 -12.06 -0.85
N ILE A 180 27.13 -11.30 0.25
CA ILE A 180 28.33 -11.31 1.09
C ILE A 180 28.54 -12.73 1.62
N ILE A 181 27.52 -13.29 2.30
CA ILE A 181 27.56 -14.63 2.90
C ILE A 181 27.90 -15.69 1.85
N ALA A 182 27.31 -15.60 0.67
CA ALA A 182 27.50 -16.56 -0.40
C ALA A 182 28.93 -16.54 -0.93
N ASN A 183 29.52 -15.37 -1.17
CA ASN A 183 30.91 -15.30 -1.63
C ASN A 183 31.95 -15.61 -0.55
N THR A 184 31.65 -15.31 0.73
CA THR A 184 32.62 -15.54 1.81
C THR A 184 32.57 -16.94 2.38
N PHE A 185 31.39 -17.55 2.48
CA PHE A 185 31.19 -18.79 3.24
C PHE A 185 30.60 -19.95 2.43
N ILE A 186 29.79 -19.69 1.40
CA ILE A 186 29.05 -20.76 0.70
C ILE A 186 29.79 -21.21 -0.57
N LEU A 187 30.31 -20.26 -1.35
CA LEU A 187 30.88 -20.50 -2.68
C LEU A 187 32.34 -20.93 -2.60
N GLU A 188 32.58 -22.23 -2.73
CA GLU A 188 33.93 -22.80 -2.73
C GLU A 188 34.55 -22.68 -4.14
N PRO A 189 35.73 -22.02 -4.29
CA PRO A 189 36.44 -21.99 -5.55
C PRO A 189 36.97 -23.37 -5.93
N LYS A 190 36.90 -23.73 -7.20
CA LYS A 190 37.54 -24.93 -7.73
C LYS A 190 39.06 -24.68 -7.83
N ARG A 191 39.78 -24.89 -6.71
CA ARG A 191 41.25 -24.79 -6.49
C ARG A 191 41.95 -23.56 -7.11
N ALA A 192 42.18 -22.51 -6.30
CA ALA A 192 43.20 -21.46 -6.48
C ALA A 192 43.50 -20.77 -5.11
N PRO A 193 44.68 -20.16 -4.89
CA PRO A 193 45.28 -20.01 -3.55
C PRO A 193 44.61 -18.95 -2.68
N GLU A 194 44.73 -19.19 -1.37
CA GLU A 194 44.20 -18.39 -0.27
C GLU A 194 44.71 -16.94 -0.32
N LYS A 195 43.79 -15.98 -0.42
CA LYS A 195 44.11 -14.55 -0.34
C LYS A 195 43.86 -14.02 1.06
N SER A 196 44.86 -13.32 1.61
CA SER A 196 44.81 -12.78 2.96
C SER A 196 43.88 -11.57 3.08
N LEU A 197 43.30 -11.39 4.26
CA LEU A 197 42.38 -10.32 4.67
C LEU A 197 42.83 -8.90 4.27
N GLY A 198 44.14 -8.67 4.18
CA GLY A 198 44.74 -7.39 3.80
C GLY A 198 44.57 -7.03 2.32
N GLU A 199 44.43 -8.01 1.43
CA GLU A 199 44.13 -7.78 0.01
C GLU A 199 42.66 -7.46 -0.22
N TRP A 200 41.77 -8.06 0.61
CA TRP A 200 40.34 -7.79 0.59
C TRP A 200 40.03 -6.32 0.94
N LEU A 201 40.70 -5.76 1.95
CA LEU A 201 40.53 -4.37 2.36
C LEU A 201 41.06 -3.35 1.32
N ARG A 202 42.01 -3.73 0.45
CA ARG A 202 42.52 -2.85 -0.61
C ARG A 202 41.60 -2.75 -1.83
N GLY A 203 40.75 -3.75 -2.06
CA GLY A 203 39.77 -3.78 -3.16
C GLY A 203 38.54 -2.88 -2.93
N LEU A 204 38.35 -2.36 -1.71
CA LEU A 204 37.24 -1.48 -1.33
C LEU A 204 37.50 0.01 -1.60
N ARG A 205 38.63 0.38 -2.24
CA ARG A 205 38.90 1.79 -2.60
C ARG A 205 38.11 2.20 -3.85
N LEU A 206 37.15 3.10 -3.66
CA LEU A 206 36.31 3.68 -4.72
C LEU A 206 37.11 4.27 -5.90
N SER A 207 38.35 4.73 -5.67
CA SER A 207 39.19 5.36 -6.68
C SER A 207 39.75 4.41 -7.75
N SER A 208 39.71 3.09 -7.53
CA SER A 208 40.07 2.09 -8.56
C SER A 208 38.87 1.61 -9.38
N LEU A 209 37.66 2.10 -9.11
CA LEU A 209 36.44 1.65 -9.82
C LEU A 209 36.17 2.36 -11.15
N LEU A 210 36.87 3.47 -11.44
CA LEU A 210 36.65 4.29 -12.65
C LEU A 210 37.41 3.82 -13.90
N PRO A 211 38.68 3.36 -13.84
CA PRO A 211 39.41 2.98 -15.07
C PRO A 211 38.97 1.64 -15.67
N ASP A 212 38.44 0.72 -14.87
CA ASP A 212 38.09 -0.64 -15.31
C ASP A 212 36.75 -0.72 -16.06
N PHE A 213 35.96 0.36 -16.05
CA PHE A 213 34.68 0.50 -16.75
C PHE A 213 34.81 0.42 -18.28
N ILE A 214 35.91 0.91 -18.83
CA ILE A 214 36.10 1.04 -20.30
C ILE A 214 36.81 -0.19 -20.90
N LEU A 215 37.57 -0.95 -20.10
CA LEU A 215 38.51 -1.96 -20.61
C LEU A 215 38.10 -3.42 -20.40
N GLY A 216 36.87 -3.69 -19.93
CA GLY A 216 36.23 -4.99 -20.07
C GLY A 216 37.02 -6.19 -19.49
N LYS A 217 37.68 -6.03 -18.34
CA LYS A 217 38.37 -7.13 -17.66
C LYS A 217 37.76 -7.48 -16.31
N ARG A 218 37.10 -8.65 -16.26
CA ARG A 218 36.86 -9.56 -15.12
C ARG A 218 36.23 -9.04 -13.81
N GLY A 219 35.86 -7.76 -13.68
CA GLY A 219 35.26 -7.20 -12.45
C GLY A 219 33.73 -7.05 -12.42
N ILE A 220 33.01 -7.62 -13.39
CA ILE A 220 31.61 -7.27 -13.72
C ILE A 220 30.60 -7.60 -12.60
N GLY A 221 30.94 -8.45 -11.62
CA GLY A 221 29.96 -8.91 -10.62
C GLY A 221 29.63 -7.91 -9.50
N LEU A 222 30.61 -7.14 -9.00
CA LEU A 222 30.44 -6.34 -7.78
C LEU A 222 29.87 -4.95 -8.07
N SER A 223 30.41 -4.26 -9.08
CA SER A 223 30.02 -2.89 -9.42
C SER A 223 28.64 -2.85 -10.07
N MET A 224 28.32 -3.81 -10.95
CA MET A 224 27.01 -3.87 -11.59
C MET A 224 25.90 -4.22 -10.59
N MET A 225 26.18 -5.10 -9.62
CA MET A 225 25.21 -5.46 -8.60
C MET A 225 25.13 -4.45 -7.47
N ALA A 226 26.24 -3.81 -7.07
CA ALA A 226 26.20 -2.64 -6.21
C ALA A 226 25.41 -1.51 -6.88
N MET A 227 25.58 -1.29 -8.19
CA MET A 227 24.79 -0.30 -8.91
C MET A 227 23.32 -0.72 -8.99
N ILE A 228 22.97 -1.97 -9.31
CA ILE A 228 21.58 -2.43 -9.30
C ILE A 228 20.98 -2.36 -7.89
N LEU A 229 21.64 -2.90 -6.86
CA LEU A 229 21.17 -2.86 -5.47
C LEU A 229 21.12 -1.45 -4.90
N VAL A 230 22.06 -0.56 -5.23
CA VAL A 230 22.05 0.84 -4.81
C VAL A 230 20.98 1.62 -5.58
N MET A 231 20.75 1.35 -6.86
CA MET A 231 19.66 1.93 -7.64
C MET A 231 18.29 1.46 -7.14
N THR A 232 18.15 0.18 -6.79
CA THR A 232 16.91 -0.38 -6.23
C THR A 232 16.73 0.03 -4.76
N ALA A 233 17.80 0.16 -3.96
CA ALA A 233 17.72 0.49 -2.53
C ALA A 233 17.52 1.97 -2.29
N LEU A 234 18.27 2.82 -2.97
CA LEU A 234 18.10 4.26 -2.84
C LEU A 234 16.95 4.77 -3.73
N GLY A 235 16.47 3.96 -4.68
CA GLY A 235 15.13 4.14 -5.25
C GLY A 235 14.08 3.89 -4.18
N GLY A 236 14.15 2.74 -3.49
CA GLY A 236 13.21 2.39 -2.41
C GLY A 236 13.20 3.33 -1.19
N VAL A 237 14.26 4.11 -0.93
CA VAL A 237 14.34 5.03 0.23
C VAL A 237 13.76 6.42 -0.07
N ALA A 238 13.40 6.72 -1.31
CA ALA A 238 12.81 7.98 -1.70
C ALA A 238 11.31 7.87 -2.05
N ILE A 239 10.63 6.88 -1.49
CA ILE A 239 9.17 6.82 -1.51
C ILE A 239 8.64 7.82 -0.47
N LEU A 240 8.84 9.11 -0.77
CA LEU A 240 8.13 10.22 -0.17
C LEU A 240 7.40 10.96 -1.30
N SER A 241 6.06 10.93 -1.21
CA SER A 241 5.13 11.83 -1.89
C SER A 241 5.05 11.79 -3.42
N VAL A 242 4.98 10.61 -4.04
CA VAL A 242 4.33 10.50 -5.37
C VAL A 242 3.46 9.24 -5.43
N LYS A 243 2.43 9.17 -4.59
CA LYS A 243 1.21 8.43 -4.91
C LYS A 243 -0.02 9.30 -4.66
N ALA A 244 0.04 10.52 -5.17
CA ALA A 244 -1.13 11.40 -5.20
C ALA A 244 -1.05 12.28 -6.45
N LYS A 245 -1.49 11.72 -7.58
CA LYS A 245 -2.35 12.37 -8.58
C LYS A 245 -2.35 11.53 -9.86
N GLY A 246 -3.49 10.89 -10.10
CA GLY A 246 -3.82 10.33 -11.40
C GLY A 246 -4.08 8.83 -11.36
N GLY A 247 -5.37 8.47 -11.27
CA GLY A 247 -5.86 7.10 -11.47
C GLY A 247 -5.95 6.27 -10.19
N GLY A 248 -6.69 6.74 -9.18
CA GLY A 248 -7.05 5.89 -8.05
C GLY A 248 -7.93 4.71 -8.49
N GLU A 249 -7.73 3.54 -7.89
CA GLU A 249 -8.67 2.42 -8.00
C GLU A 249 -10.07 2.92 -7.64
N GLN A 250 -11.03 2.70 -8.54
CA GLN A 250 -12.42 3.13 -8.37
C GLN A 250 -13.02 2.50 -7.11
N THR A 251 -13.64 3.31 -6.25
CA THR A 251 -14.33 2.80 -5.06
C THR A 251 -15.82 2.70 -5.38
N ILE A 252 -16.30 1.48 -5.58
CA ILE A 252 -17.72 1.21 -5.83
C ILE A 252 -18.43 1.00 -4.49
N LEU A 253 -19.43 1.82 -4.23
CA LEU A 253 -20.32 1.72 -3.09
C LEU A 253 -21.67 1.14 -3.56
N SER A 254 -21.90 -0.14 -3.28
CA SER A 254 -23.11 -0.86 -3.69
C SER A 254 -24.31 -0.46 -2.84
N PHE A 255 -25.49 -0.35 -3.46
CA PHE A 255 -26.73 -0.09 -2.73
C PHE A 255 -27.26 -1.42 -2.23
N GLU A 256 -27.46 -1.53 -0.91
CA GLU A 256 -27.96 -2.72 -0.25
C GLU A 256 -29.07 -2.40 0.73
N GLY A 257 -29.92 -3.39 0.94
CA GLY A 257 -31.15 -3.28 1.67
C GLY A 257 -31.25 -4.31 2.77
N LEU A 258 -31.36 -3.85 4.02
CA LEU A 258 -31.51 -4.72 5.17
C LEU A 258 -32.98 -4.90 5.56
N ASP A 259 -33.36 -6.10 5.97
CA ASP A 259 -34.69 -6.37 6.53
C ASP A 259 -34.87 -5.80 7.94
N THR A 260 -33.76 -5.74 8.70
CA THR A 260 -33.72 -5.12 10.03
C THR A 260 -32.97 -3.80 9.97
N PRO A 261 -33.52 -2.71 10.56
CA PRO A 261 -32.83 -1.43 10.58
C PRO A 261 -31.55 -1.50 11.40
N VAL A 262 -30.52 -0.82 10.92
CA VAL A 262 -29.24 -0.63 11.59
C VAL A 262 -29.06 0.84 11.93
N THR A 263 -28.25 1.12 12.95
CA THR A 263 -27.90 2.48 13.33
C THR A 263 -26.54 2.83 12.76
N VAL A 264 -26.48 3.84 11.90
CA VAL A 264 -25.24 4.41 11.37
C VAL A 264 -25.15 5.86 11.85
N ASN A 265 -24.13 6.18 12.65
CA ASN A 265 -23.91 7.53 13.20
C ASN A 265 -25.17 8.17 13.79
N GLY A 266 -25.85 7.43 14.68
CA GLY A 266 -27.09 7.92 15.32
C GLY A 266 -28.34 7.90 14.44
N VAL A 267 -28.24 7.52 13.16
CA VAL A 267 -29.37 7.44 12.23
C VAL A 267 -29.79 5.98 12.01
N SER A 268 -31.07 5.68 12.26
CA SER A 268 -31.66 4.37 11.96
C SER A 268 -32.05 4.26 10.50
N THR A 269 -31.52 3.27 9.77
CA THR A 269 -31.80 3.05 8.34
C THR A 269 -31.84 1.57 7.99
N THR A 270 -32.58 1.21 6.95
CA THR A 270 -32.60 -0.11 6.29
C THR A 270 -31.91 -0.08 4.93
N ARG A 271 -31.31 1.05 4.55
CA ARG A 271 -30.67 1.30 3.26
C ARG A 271 -29.23 1.70 3.48
N ILE A 272 -28.32 0.87 3.02
CA ILE A 272 -26.90 1.02 3.28
C ILE A 272 -26.09 1.04 1.99
N LEU A 273 -24.90 1.63 2.07
CA LEU A 273 -23.86 1.50 1.06
C LEU A 273 -22.78 0.55 1.58
N THR A 274 -22.35 -0.40 0.77
CA THR A 274 -21.26 -1.32 1.11
C THR A 274 -20.08 -1.14 0.19
N LEU A 275 -18.87 -1.27 0.74
CA LEU A 275 -17.64 -1.33 -0.05
C LEU A 275 -17.60 -2.64 -0.84
N PRO A 276 -16.82 -2.73 -1.94
CA PRO A 276 -16.82 -3.91 -2.81
C PRO A 276 -16.43 -5.20 -2.08
N ALA A 277 -15.60 -5.10 -1.04
CA ALA A 277 -15.18 -6.25 -0.23
C ALA A 277 -16.30 -6.82 0.66
N TYR A 278 -17.35 -6.04 0.92
CA TYR A 278 -18.49 -6.39 1.75
C TYR A 278 -19.80 -6.41 0.98
N THR A 279 -19.74 -6.23 -0.35
CA THR A 279 -20.94 -6.27 -1.18
C THR A 279 -21.46 -7.69 -1.26
N ASP A 280 -22.70 -7.89 -0.84
CA ASP A 280 -23.44 -9.16 -0.98
C ASP A 280 -24.69 -8.90 -1.81
N LEU A 281 -24.70 -9.37 -3.06
CA LEU A 281 -25.81 -9.11 -3.98
C LEU A 281 -26.74 -10.32 -4.01
N ASP A 282 -28.02 -10.08 -3.76
CA ASP A 282 -29.03 -11.12 -3.83
C ASP A 282 -29.27 -11.64 -5.26
N ILE A 283 -29.91 -12.80 -5.33
CA ILE A 283 -30.37 -13.40 -6.60
C ILE A 283 -31.50 -12.56 -7.21
N SER A 284 -32.38 -12.01 -6.37
CA SER A 284 -33.52 -11.20 -6.76
C SER A 284 -33.36 -9.76 -6.31
N ALA A 285 -33.63 -8.82 -7.20
CA ALA A 285 -33.53 -7.40 -6.90
C ALA A 285 -34.49 -7.00 -5.77
N ARG A 286 -34.00 -6.21 -4.82
CA ARG A 286 -34.84 -5.48 -3.89
C ARG A 286 -35.57 -4.37 -4.62
N VAL A 287 -36.85 -4.21 -4.33
CA VAL A 287 -37.75 -3.26 -4.99
C VAL A 287 -38.25 -2.25 -3.96
N ASP A 288 -37.72 -1.03 -4.02
CA ASP A 288 -38.22 0.07 -3.20
C ASP A 288 -39.14 0.99 -4.01
N THR A 289 -40.40 1.07 -3.58
CA THR A 289 -41.39 1.95 -4.19
C THR A 289 -41.57 3.21 -3.35
N TYR A 290 -41.57 4.37 -4.00
CA TYR A 290 -41.85 5.66 -3.39
C TYR A 290 -42.95 6.38 -4.19
N SER A 291 -44.01 6.80 -3.51
CA SER A 291 -45.10 7.56 -4.12
C SER A 291 -44.84 9.06 -4.00
N GLY A 292 -44.87 9.75 -5.15
CA GLY A 292 -44.67 11.18 -5.24
C GLY A 292 -45.75 12.02 -4.55
N GLY A 293 -45.51 13.33 -4.47
CA GLY A 293 -46.36 14.28 -3.76
C GLY A 293 -47.50 14.82 -4.63
N PHE A 294 -48.52 15.38 -3.96
CA PHE A 294 -49.65 16.04 -4.64
C PHE A 294 -49.26 17.28 -5.44
N TRP A 295 -48.21 17.97 -5.00
CA TRP A 295 -47.73 19.19 -5.63
C TRP A 295 -46.42 18.94 -6.38
N PRO A 296 -46.25 19.50 -7.58
CA PRO A 296 -45.00 19.38 -8.31
C PRO A 296 -43.83 19.95 -7.51
N GLY A 297 -42.75 19.18 -7.38
CA GLY A 297 -41.61 19.57 -6.57
C GLY A 297 -40.55 18.50 -6.45
N TRP A 298 -39.42 18.88 -5.86
CA TRP A 298 -38.39 17.93 -5.47
C TRP A 298 -38.87 17.09 -4.30
N VAL A 299 -38.76 15.78 -4.44
CA VAL A 299 -39.10 14.82 -3.39
C VAL A 299 -37.88 13.97 -3.12
N ASP A 300 -37.47 13.95 -1.86
CA ASP A 300 -36.39 13.10 -1.36
C ASP A 300 -36.94 11.69 -1.18
N MET A 301 -36.47 10.74 -2.01
CA MET A 301 -37.08 9.42 -2.11
C MET A 301 -36.28 8.33 -1.40
N TRP A 302 -34.96 8.34 -1.58
CA TRP A 302 -34.09 7.31 -1.03
C TRP A 302 -32.83 7.92 -0.43
N ASP A 303 -32.50 7.48 0.77
CA ASP A 303 -31.24 7.79 1.44
C ASP A 303 -30.50 6.50 1.74
N PHE A 304 -29.24 6.43 1.33
CA PHE A 304 -28.33 5.31 1.59
C PHE A 304 -27.16 5.80 2.41
N TYR A 305 -26.78 5.04 3.44
CA TYR A 305 -25.70 5.38 4.36
C TYR A 305 -24.58 4.33 4.27
N LEU A 306 -23.33 4.75 4.16
CA LEU A 306 -22.20 3.84 4.25
C LEU A 306 -22.26 3.04 5.55
N TYR A 307 -22.14 1.72 5.43
CA TYR A 307 -22.29 0.82 6.55
C TYR A 307 -21.11 1.00 7.53
N GLY A 308 -21.38 1.74 8.60
CA GLY A 308 -20.41 2.09 9.64
C GLY A 308 -19.74 3.46 9.43
N PRO A 309 -19.14 4.02 10.49
CA PRO A 309 -18.30 5.21 10.38
C PRO A 309 -16.97 4.87 9.69
N LEU A 310 -16.39 5.88 9.05
CA LEU A 310 -15.04 5.82 8.49
C LEU A 310 -14.02 5.70 9.63
N GLU A 311 -13.16 4.69 9.58
CA GLU A 311 -12.13 4.48 10.62
C GLU A 311 -11.05 5.58 10.59
N GLU A 312 -10.81 6.15 9.41
CA GLU A 312 -9.86 7.22 9.16
C GLU A 312 -10.46 8.25 8.19
N GLY A 313 -9.88 9.44 8.11
CA GLY A 313 -10.36 10.44 7.16
C GLY A 313 -10.10 10.00 5.71
N TYR A 314 -11.02 10.28 4.80
CA TYR A 314 -10.90 9.95 3.38
C TYR A 314 -11.11 11.19 2.52
N SER A 315 -10.22 11.43 1.55
CA SER A 315 -10.44 12.42 0.51
C SER A 315 -11.10 11.82 -0.73
N ILE A 316 -12.01 12.59 -1.31
CA ILE A 316 -12.56 12.35 -2.64
C ILE A 316 -12.17 13.49 -3.57
N GLN A 317 -11.80 13.16 -4.80
CA GLN A 317 -11.52 14.15 -5.83
C GLN A 317 -11.84 13.59 -7.22
N GLY A 318 -12.62 14.32 -8.01
CA GLY A 318 -12.95 13.95 -9.39
C GLY A 318 -14.44 13.79 -9.63
N SER A 319 -14.79 13.17 -10.77
CA SER A 319 -16.19 12.95 -11.15
C SER A 319 -16.77 11.69 -10.53
N LEU A 320 -17.96 11.82 -9.96
CA LEU A 320 -18.75 10.69 -9.47
C LEU A 320 -19.48 9.99 -10.62
N ARG A 321 -19.72 8.68 -10.50
CA ARG A 321 -20.65 7.97 -11.40
C ARG A 321 -21.77 7.32 -10.61
N TYR A 322 -23.00 7.51 -11.08
CA TYR A 322 -24.20 6.95 -10.45
C TYR A 322 -24.82 5.91 -11.39
N ILE A 323 -25.00 4.69 -10.89
CA ILE A 323 -25.62 3.59 -11.63
C ILE A 323 -26.88 3.18 -10.88
N VAL A 324 -28.04 3.36 -11.50
CA VAL A 324 -29.34 3.07 -10.86
C VAL A 324 -30.29 2.36 -11.80
N TRP A 325 -31.10 1.46 -11.27
CA TRP A 325 -32.22 0.85 -11.99
C TRP A 325 -33.53 1.47 -11.55
N LEU A 326 -34.09 2.33 -12.40
CA LEU A 326 -35.29 3.11 -12.07
C LEU A 326 -36.40 2.85 -13.07
N HIS A 327 -37.64 2.88 -12.60
CA HIS A 327 -38.83 2.90 -13.44
C HIS A 327 -40.03 3.50 -12.70
N LEU A 328 -41.15 3.62 -13.41
CA LEU A 328 -42.43 3.98 -12.84
C LEU A 328 -43.26 2.73 -12.56
N GLY A 329 -44.00 2.72 -11.46
CA GLY A 329 -44.97 1.68 -11.15
C GLY A 329 -46.25 1.81 -11.98
N SER A 330 -46.68 3.04 -12.25
CA SER A 330 -47.85 3.34 -13.06
C SER A 330 -47.66 4.60 -13.91
N PHE A 331 -48.40 4.69 -15.02
CA PHE A 331 -48.35 5.85 -15.90
C PHE A 331 -49.66 6.63 -15.89
N PRO A 332 -49.60 7.97 -15.94
CA PRO A 332 -50.76 8.78 -16.22
C PRO A 332 -51.17 8.64 -17.70
N SER A 333 -52.43 8.21 -17.93
CA SER A 333 -53.17 8.18 -19.19
C SER A 333 -52.38 7.92 -20.48
N GLY A 334 -52.18 6.63 -20.80
CA GLY A 334 -51.74 6.18 -22.14
C GLY A 334 -50.31 6.53 -22.55
N LYS A 335 -49.55 7.24 -21.69
CA LYS A 335 -48.14 7.53 -21.92
C LYS A 335 -47.29 6.30 -21.64
N THR A 336 -46.25 6.09 -22.45
CA THR A 336 -45.27 5.01 -22.28
C THR A 336 -43.92 5.50 -21.75
N LYS A 337 -43.76 6.82 -21.61
CA LYS A 337 -42.56 7.49 -21.09
C LYS A 337 -42.94 8.75 -20.33
N TYR A 338 -42.20 9.05 -19.27
CA TYR A 338 -42.35 10.27 -18.48
C TYR A 338 -40.99 10.97 -18.35
N LYS A 339 -40.95 12.28 -18.65
CA LYS A 339 -39.74 13.10 -18.53
C LYS A 339 -39.75 13.79 -17.18
N THR A 340 -38.66 13.66 -16.43
CA THR A 340 -38.43 14.33 -15.14
C THR A 340 -36.93 14.59 -14.94
N TYR A 341 -36.56 15.02 -13.74
CA TYR A 341 -35.20 15.25 -13.28
C TYR A 341 -34.93 14.37 -12.05
N VAL A 342 -33.73 13.79 -12.01
CA VAL A 342 -33.19 13.09 -10.84
C VAL A 342 -32.02 13.91 -10.30
N ASN A 343 -31.94 13.99 -8.98
CA ASN A 343 -30.89 14.67 -8.24
C ASN A 343 -30.19 13.65 -7.33
N PHE A 344 -28.86 13.66 -7.35
CA PHE A 344 -28.02 12.87 -6.46
C PHE A 344 -27.24 13.83 -5.58
N THR A 345 -27.44 13.74 -4.26
CA THR A 345 -26.72 14.58 -3.29
C THR A 345 -25.90 13.71 -2.34
N ILE A 346 -24.61 13.99 -2.25
CA ILE A 346 -23.68 13.38 -1.30
C ILE A 346 -23.61 14.26 -0.06
N PHE A 347 -23.70 13.62 1.11
CA PHE A 347 -23.54 14.25 2.41
C PHE A 347 -22.41 13.59 3.20
N ASP A 348 -21.71 14.41 3.96
CA ASP A 348 -20.86 14.01 5.08
C ASP A 348 -21.71 14.02 6.35
N VAL A 349 -21.78 12.90 7.05
CA VAL A 349 -22.63 12.73 8.24
C VAL A 349 -21.76 12.51 9.46
N ASP A 350 -21.82 13.45 10.40
CA ASP A 350 -21.03 13.40 11.63
C ASP A 350 -21.46 12.25 12.56
N GLU A 351 -20.72 12.03 13.65
CA GLU A 351 -21.00 10.95 14.63
C GLU A 351 -22.38 11.04 15.30
N TYR A 352 -23.02 12.22 15.26
CA TYR A 352 -24.32 12.51 15.85
C TYR A 352 -25.47 12.46 14.83
N GLY A 353 -25.17 12.23 13.56
CA GLY A 353 -26.14 12.11 12.48
C GLY A 353 -26.44 13.43 11.75
N ALA A 354 -25.72 14.51 12.04
CA ALA A 354 -25.88 15.77 11.33
C ALA A 354 -25.25 15.66 9.92
N SER A 355 -26.03 16.01 8.89
CA SER A 355 -25.61 15.90 7.49
C SER A 355 -25.15 17.25 6.93
N THR A 356 -23.95 17.29 6.35
CA THR A 356 -23.40 18.43 5.60
C THR A 356 -23.34 18.09 4.12
N GLU A 357 -23.89 18.92 3.25
CA GLU A 357 -23.87 18.68 1.80
C GLU A 357 -22.45 18.84 1.24
N VAL A 358 -22.01 17.84 0.48
CA VAL A 358 -20.68 17.79 -0.16
C VAL A 358 -20.77 18.08 -1.65
N ASN A 359 -21.73 17.44 -2.33
CA ASN A 359 -21.90 17.60 -3.77
C ASN A 359 -23.34 17.27 -4.20
N THR A 360 -23.83 17.94 -5.24
CA THR A 360 -25.18 17.77 -5.79
C THR A 360 -25.11 17.74 -7.33
N ASP A 361 -25.60 16.66 -7.94
CA ASP A 361 -25.65 16.48 -9.39
C ASP A 361 -27.09 16.24 -9.88
N VAL A 362 -27.55 17.07 -10.82
CA VAL A 362 -28.91 17.00 -11.39
C VAL A 362 -28.89 16.54 -12.84
N PHE A 363 -29.73 15.56 -13.19
CA PHE A 363 -29.83 15.00 -14.53
C PHE A 363 -31.28 14.93 -15.03
N SER A 364 -31.49 15.15 -16.33
CA SER A 364 -32.80 14.84 -16.95
C SER A 364 -32.93 13.34 -17.22
N ILE A 365 -34.08 12.76 -16.92
CA ILE A 365 -34.36 11.33 -17.08
C ILE A 365 -35.70 11.10 -17.81
N TYR A 366 -35.75 10.02 -18.59
CA TYR A 366 -36.99 9.51 -19.19
C TYR A 366 -37.30 8.12 -18.61
N LEU A 367 -38.26 8.09 -17.69
CA LEU A 367 -38.70 6.86 -17.03
C LEU A 367 -39.73 6.11 -17.88
N ARG A 368 -39.74 4.78 -17.74
CA ARG A 368 -40.68 3.85 -18.37
C ARG A 368 -41.30 2.93 -17.31
N GLY A 369 -42.21 2.03 -17.69
CA GLY A 369 -42.88 1.11 -16.75
C GLY A 369 -42.04 -0.12 -16.39
N ASN A 370 -41.01 -0.40 -17.17
CA ASN A 370 -40.08 -1.50 -16.90
C ASN A 370 -38.76 -0.93 -16.39
N ALA A 371 -38.13 -1.64 -15.44
CA ALA A 371 -36.81 -1.33 -14.93
C ALA A 371 -35.79 -1.10 -16.04
N LYS A 372 -35.07 0.01 -15.95
CA LYS A 372 -34.00 0.35 -16.88
C LYS A 372 -32.77 0.85 -16.12
N LYS A 373 -31.60 0.36 -16.52
CA LYS A 373 -30.31 0.88 -16.06
C LYS A 373 -30.07 2.28 -16.60
N PHE A 374 -29.78 3.20 -15.69
CA PHE A 374 -29.27 4.53 -15.99
C PHE A 374 -27.85 4.66 -15.46
N THR A 375 -27.02 5.36 -16.22
CA THR A 375 -25.63 5.66 -15.85
C THR A 375 -25.41 7.14 -16.04
N TYR A 376 -25.06 7.81 -14.96
CA TYR A 376 -24.82 9.23 -14.91
C TYR A 376 -23.38 9.49 -14.49
N THR A 377 -22.75 10.49 -15.10
CA THR A 377 -21.44 10.98 -14.68
C THR A 377 -21.64 12.40 -14.17
N GLY A 378 -21.37 12.58 -12.88
CA GLY A 378 -21.45 13.85 -12.17
C GLY A 378 -20.37 14.84 -12.56
N SER A 379 -20.56 16.06 -12.07
CA SER A 379 -19.54 17.10 -12.14
C SER A 379 -18.29 16.68 -11.35
N SER A 380 -17.14 17.26 -11.69
CA SER A 380 -15.91 16.98 -10.95
C SER A 380 -15.93 17.74 -9.64
N ILE A 381 -15.83 17.02 -8.52
CA ILE A 381 -15.72 17.60 -7.18
C ILE A 381 -14.27 18.04 -6.97
N SER A 382 -14.08 19.22 -6.39
CA SER A 382 -12.81 19.62 -5.77
C SER A 382 -12.48 18.66 -4.63
N GLU A 383 -11.21 18.61 -4.20
CA GLU A 383 -10.83 17.77 -3.07
C GLU A 383 -11.69 18.08 -1.83
N TYR A 384 -12.40 17.07 -1.33
CA TYR A 384 -13.17 17.10 -0.10
C TYR A 384 -12.70 15.98 0.82
N ILE A 385 -12.62 16.23 2.13
CA ILE A 385 -12.15 15.26 3.12
C ILE A 385 -13.31 14.97 4.07
N PHE A 386 -13.71 13.70 4.13
CA PHE A 386 -14.56 13.16 5.18
C PHE A 386 -13.68 12.87 6.41
N ASP A 387 -14.13 13.29 7.59
CA ASP A 387 -13.39 13.08 8.83
C ASP A 387 -13.53 11.63 9.35
N ALA A 388 -12.56 11.20 10.14
CA ALA A 388 -12.68 9.92 10.86
C ALA A 388 -13.88 9.99 11.82
N GLY A 389 -14.63 8.90 11.94
CA GLY A 389 -15.89 8.85 12.70
C GLY A 389 -17.12 9.28 11.91
N HIS A 390 -16.96 9.98 10.78
CA HIS A 390 -18.08 10.36 9.92
C HIS A 390 -18.52 9.21 9.01
N THR A 391 -19.67 9.34 8.35
CA THR A 391 -20.14 8.39 7.33
C THR A 391 -20.60 9.12 6.07
N ILE A 392 -20.64 8.39 4.95
CA ILE A 392 -21.08 8.94 3.66
C ILE A 392 -22.57 8.63 3.49
N ARG A 393 -23.37 9.64 3.15
CA ARG A 393 -24.77 9.47 2.77
C ARG A 393 -24.99 9.89 1.33
N LEU A 394 -25.67 9.05 0.55
CA LEU A 394 -26.20 9.39 -0.75
C LEU A 394 -27.72 9.56 -0.66
N ARG A 395 -28.22 10.72 -1.09
CA ARG A 395 -29.64 10.97 -1.29
C ARG A 395 -29.98 10.97 -2.78
N ILE A 396 -31.08 10.33 -3.12
CA ILE A 396 -31.69 10.35 -4.44
C ILE A 396 -33.04 11.05 -4.34
N SER A 397 -33.17 12.15 -5.05
CA SER A 397 -34.41 12.94 -5.13
C SER A 397 -34.89 13.01 -6.57
N ILE A 398 -36.20 13.00 -6.79
CA ILE A 398 -36.79 13.15 -8.13
C ILE A 398 -37.76 14.32 -8.10
N TYR A 399 -37.78 15.09 -9.19
CA TYR A 399 -38.79 16.13 -9.39
C TYR A 399 -40.12 15.48 -9.78
N ASP A 400 -40.98 15.22 -8.81
CA ASP A 400 -42.31 14.68 -9.09
C ASP A 400 -43.22 15.79 -9.61
N GLY A 401 -44.10 15.44 -10.54
CA GLY A 401 -45.11 16.34 -11.07
C GLY A 401 -46.55 15.85 -10.91
N TYR A 402 -46.78 14.57 -10.57
CA TYR A 402 -48.12 13.95 -10.68
C TYR A 402 -48.35 12.75 -9.72
N CYS A 403 -47.94 12.80 -8.45
CA CYS A 403 -48.14 11.69 -7.49
C CYS A 403 -47.71 10.33 -8.04
N LEU A 404 -46.62 10.28 -8.81
CA LEU A 404 -46.26 9.04 -9.51
C LEU A 404 -45.57 8.07 -8.55
N ASP A 405 -45.74 6.77 -8.80
CA ASP A 405 -44.99 5.74 -8.10
C ASP A 405 -43.65 5.53 -8.80
N TYR A 406 -42.56 5.84 -8.11
CA TYR A 406 -41.20 5.64 -8.55
C TYR A 406 -40.64 4.40 -7.90
N ILE A 407 -40.00 3.55 -8.69
CA ILE A 407 -39.47 2.27 -8.23
C ILE A 407 -37.97 2.22 -8.49
N LEU A 408 -37.21 1.97 -7.43
CA LEU A 408 -35.77 1.70 -7.46
C LEU A 408 -35.55 0.20 -7.25
N GLU A 409 -34.94 -0.44 -8.24
CA GLU A 409 -34.43 -1.81 -8.12
C GLU A 409 -32.94 -1.76 -7.78
N TYR A 410 -32.53 -2.48 -6.74
CA TYR A 410 -31.14 -2.54 -6.30
C TYR A 410 -30.84 -3.90 -5.66
N ASP A 411 -29.63 -4.07 -5.12
CA ASP A 411 -29.27 -5.23 -4.31
C ASP A 411 -29.49 -6.59 -5.02
N SER A 412 -28.98 -6.71 -6.26
CA SER A 412 -28.87 -8.02 -6.91
C SER A 412 -27.88 -8.01 -8.05
N GLU A 413 -27.38 -9.19 -8.43
CA GLU A 413 -26.47 -9.33 -9.58
C GLU A 413 -27.10 -8.81 -10.88
N SER A 414 -28.41 -9.00 -11.05
CA SER A 414 -29.14 -8.61 -12.27
C SER A 414 -29.57 -7.13 -12.28
N ARG A 415 -29.64 -6.49 -11.10
CA ARG A 415 -30.07 -5.10 -10.89
C ARG A 415 -29.15 -4.38 -9.92
N HIS A 416 -27.84 -4.46 -10.17
CA HIS A 416 -26.85 -3.79 -9.32
C HIS A 416 -26.89 -2.28 -9.52
N SER A 417 -27.37 -1.57 -8.50
CA SER A 417 -27.31 -0.11 -8.38
C SER A 417 -26.18 0.25 -7.42
N TYR A 418 -25.36 1.25 -7.78
CA TYR A 418 -24.18 1.64 -7.01
C TYR A 418 -23.73 3.07 -7.32
N LEU A 419 -22.95 3.62 -6.39
CA LEU A 419 -22.21 4.86 -6.51
C LEU A 419 -20.73 4.54 -6.73
N ASP A 420 -20.14 5.05 -7.79
CA ASP A 420 -18.72 4.88 -8.07
C ASP A 420 -17.98 6.20 -7.81
N LEU A 421 -17.11 6.15 -6.82
CA LEU A 421 -16.27 7.26 -6.40
C LEU A 421 -14.91 7.17 -7.09
N PRO A 422 -14.36 8.30 -7.55
CA PRO A 422 -13.01 8.39 -8.07
C PRO A 422 -12.01 8.21 -6.92
N GLY A 423 -11.72 6.95 -6.57
CA GLY A 423 -10.80 6.47 -5.54
C GLY A 423 -10.80 7.26 -4.24
N MET A 424 -11.47 6.77 -3.20
CA MET A 424 -11.29 7.33 -1.86
C MET A 424 -9.84 7.11 -1.42
N VAL A 425 -9.12 8.19 -1.09
CA VAL A 425 -7.72 8.11 -0.64
C VAL A 425 -7.62 8.65 0.78
N VAL A 426 -6.93 7.95 1.67
CA VAL A 426 -6.62 8.48 3.00
C VAL A 426 -5.69 9.69 2.82
N PRO A 427 -6.06 10.91 3.28
CA PRO A 427 -5.18 12.07 3.17
C PRO A 427 -3.87 11.78 3.90
N GLU A 428 -2.73 11.95 3.24
CA GLU A 428 -1.40 11.77 3.83
C GLU A 428 -1.05 12.89 4.85
N ARG A 429 -1.84 13.05 5.93
CA ARG A 429 -1.58 14.01 7.01
C ARG A 429 -0.66 13.47 8.10
N LEU A 430 -0.09 12.27 7.95
CA LEU A 430 0.84 11.66 8.93
C LEU A 430 2.29 12.20 8.87
N THR A 431 2.55 13.23 8.05
CA THR A 431 3.88 13.85 7.91
C THR A 431 4.40 14.51 9.21
N TRP A 432 3.54 14.93 10.14
CA TRP A 432 3.98 15.53 11.41
C TRP A 432 4.48 14.49 12.45
N LEU A 433 4.04 13.23 12.36
CA LEU A 433 4.53 12.14 13.21
C LEU A 433 5.86 11.56 12.75
N LEU A 434 6.32 11.88 11.54
CA LEU A 434 7.60 11.44 10.98
C LEU A 434 8.73 12.46 11.20
N LEU A 435 8.43 13.69 11.60
CA LEU A 435 9.42 14.73 11.90
C LEU A 435 10.30 14.48 13.15
N PRO A 436 9.87 13.77 14.22
CA PRO A 436 10.77 13.53 15.36
C PRO A 436 11.91 12.54 15.05
N LEU A 437 11.79 11.73 13.99
CA LEU A 437 12.77 10.68 13.68
C LEU A 437 13.94 11.17 12.81
N THR A 438 13.87 12.37 12.23
CA THR A 438 14.97 12.97 11.45
C THR A 438 15.90 13.86 12.29
N PHE A 439 15.59 14.09 13.57
CA PHE A 439 16.38 14.96 14.47
C PHE A 439 17.14 14.25 15.59
N ILE A 440 17.21 12.92 15.61
CA ILE A 440 17.99 12.19 16.62
C ILE A 440 19.34 11.71 16.06
N HIS A 441 20.29 12.64 15.88
CA HIS A 441 21.68 12.59 16.41
C HIS A 441 22.52 13.79 15.90
N PRO A 442 23.54 14.33 16.65
CA PRO A 442 24.28 13.68 17.72
C PRO A 442 24.56 14.55 18.96
N PHE A 443 23.90 14.25 20.08
CA PHE A 443 24.34 14.76 21.40
C PHE A 443 24.88 13.66 22.34
N PHE A 444 24.89 12.39 21.91
CA PHE A 444 25.39 11.27 22.71
C PHE A 444 26.67 10.63 22.16
N VAL A 445 27.67 11.42 21.78
CA VAL A 445 29.07 10.96 21.74
C VAL A 445 30.01 12.10 22.15
N ASN A 446 29.90 12.61 23.38
CA ASN A 446 31.05 13.32 23.98
C ASN A 446 31.03 13.42 25.52
N ARG A 447 30.77 12.31 26.23
CA ARG A 447 30.95 12.31 27.70
C ARG A 447 31.49 11.00 28.23
N ARG A 448 32.70 10.63 27.80
CA ARG A 448 33.58 9.71 28.56
C ARG A 448 35.05 9.84 28.12
N ARG A 449 35.68 10.97 28.46
CA ARG A 449 37.14 11.10 28.65
C ARG A 449 37.48 12.45 29.32
N ARG A 450 37.12 12.58 30.59
CA ARG A 450 37.71 13.52 31.55
C ARG A 450 37.50 12.94 32.94
N ASN A 451 38.41 12.04 33.31
CA ASN A 451 38.80 11.68 34.68
C ASN A 451 39.77 10.50 34.59
N ASN A 452 41.00 10.82 34.17
CA ASN A 452 42.21 10.11 34.56
C ASN A 452 43.38 10.93 34.07
N GLY A 453 44.08 11.58 35.00
CA GLY A 453 45.31 12.32 34.69
C GLY A 453 45.48 13.63 35.46
N TYR A 454 45.28 13.63 36.77
CA TYR A 454 45.98 14.57 37.66
C TYR A 454 46.27 13.87 38.98
N HIS A 455 47.36 13.11 38.99
CA HIS A 455 48.19 12.96 40.18
C HIS A 455 49.58 12.47 39.73
N ILE A 456 50.61 13.11 40.28
CA ILE A 456 52.03 12.70 40.29
C ILE A 456 52.88 13.22 39.10
N ARG A 457 53.40 14.45 39.23
CA ARG A 457 54.85 14.78 39.34
C ARG A 457 55.10 16.28 39.12
N GLU A 458 55.10 17.03 40.21
CA GLU A 458 56.02 18.17 40.33
C GLU A 458 57.24 17.68 41.12
N SER A 459 58.37 17.52 40.44
CA SER A 459 59.66 17.33 41.09
C SER A 459 60.78 17.82 40.17
N THR A 460 60.88 19.13 39.94
CA THR A 460 62.17 19.77 39.67
C THR A 460 62.04 21.30 39.70
N LYS A 461 62.43 21.92 40.83
CA LYS A 461 63.23 23.16 40.89
C LYS A 461 63.47 23.60 42.34
N GLN A 462 64.43 22.93 42.97
CA GLN A 462 65.32 23.38 44.05
C GLN A 462 66.42 22.28 44.06
N ALA A 463 67.72 22.51 43.92
CA ALA A 463 68.52 23.67 44.22
C ALA A 463 69.78 23.70 43.34
N ARG A 464 70.24 24.92 43.03
CA ARG A 464 71.67 25.24 42.95
C ARG A 464 71.94 26.14 44.15
N PHE A 465 72.64 25.62 45.16
CA PHE A 465 73.79 26.23 45.84
C PHE A 465 74.41 25.13 46.72
N SER A 466 75.76 25.09 46.68
CA SER A 466 76.73 24.11 47.23
C SER A 466 76.73 22.73 46.61
#